data_AF-A0A0Q5CNL0-F1
#
_entry.id   AF-A0A0Q5CNL0-F1
#
_cell.length_a   1.000
_cell.length_b   1.000
_cell.length_c   1.000
_cell.angle_alpha   90.00
_cell.angle_beta   90.00
_cell.angle_gamma   90.00
#
_symmetry.space_group_name_H-M   'P 1'
#
loop_
_entity.id
_entity.type
_entity.pdbx_description
1 polymer ?
#
loop_
_entity_poly.entity_id
_entity_poly.type
_entity_poly.pdbx_seq_one_letter_code
_entity_poly.pdbx_strand_id
1 'polypeptide(L)'
;MPLLSGTVREVLRLYPPAYTMFLRRAVRDVTIAGLPVRRGDVVQVVPWITQRDARWFPNPESFDPRRWLDSDHQPFTYFPFGAGPRVCIGQTFGLMEVSIAIATVVRTWTPHPESADPVPEARFSLRPRGGLRQRWTRAVD
;
A
#
# COMPACT_ATOMS: atom_id res chain seq x y z
N MET A 1 9.68 -16.35 -3.59
CA MET A 1 8.62 -16.56 -2.58
C MET A 1 7.35 -15.82 -2.99
N PRO A 2 6.51 -16.40 -3.88
CA PRO A 2 5.35 -15.70 -4.44
C PRO A 2 4.36 -15.21 -3.38
N LEU A 3 4.04 -16.04 -2.39
CA LEU A 3 3.10 -15.69 -1.33
C LEU A 3 3.60 -14.53 -0.45
N LEU A 4 4.91 -14.48 -0.13
CA LEU A 4 5.49 -13.37 0.62
C LEU A 4 5.38 -12.05 -0.15
N SER A 5 5.73 -12.08 -1.45
CA SER A 5 5.59 -10.90 -2.32
C SER A 5 4.13 -10.45 -2.40
N GLY A 6 3.19 -11.39 -2.57
CA GLY A 6 1.75 -11.11 -2.54
C GLY A 6 1.29 -10.52 -1.21
N THR A 7 1.80 -11.01 -0.09
CA THR A 7 1.50 -10.48 1.26
C THR A 7 1.96 -9.04 1.39
N VAL A 8 3.19 -8.72 0.99
CA VAL A 8 3.71 -7.35 1.03
C VAL A 8 2.88 -6.41 0.15
N ARG A 9 2.56 -6.85 -1.08
CA ARG A 9 1.73 -6.07 -2.01
C ARG A 9 0.33 -5.84 -1.47
N GLU A 10 -0.29 -6.85 -0.85
CA GLU A 10 -1.62 -6.74 -0.28
C GLU A 10 -1.67 -5.81 0.94
N VAL A 11 -0.65 -5.85 1.80
CA VAL A 11 -0.50 -4.90 2.90
C VAL A 11 -0.39 -3.48 2.35
N LEU A 12 0.43 -3.24 1.33
CA LEU A 12 0.57 -1.92 0.71
C LEU A 12 -0.69 -1.46 -0.05
N ARG A 13 -1.52 -2.41 -0.53
CA ARG A 13 -2.82 -2.11 -1.15
C ARG A 13 -3.79 -1.55 -0.12
N LEU A 14 -3.92 -2.22 1.01
CA LEU A 14 -4.84 -1.83 2.08
C LEU A 14 -4.30 -0.67 2.90
N TYR A 15 -3.01 -0.65 3.22
CA TYR A 15 -2.42 0.31 4.16
C TYR A 15 -1.19 1.01 3.55
N PRO A 16 -1.34 1.75 2.43
CA PRO A 16 -0.25 2.49 1.83
C PRO A 16 0.24 3.61 2.78
N PRO A 17 1.54 3.71 3.09
CA PRO A 17 2.05 4.80 3.93
C PRO A 17 1.76 6.19 3.37
N ALA A 18 1.84 6.33 2.04
CA ALA A 18 1.55 7.56 1.29
C ALA A 18 0.07 7.63 0.83
N TYR A 19 -0.86 7.27 1.72
CA TYR A 19 -2.29 7.06 1.44
C TYR A 19 -3.02 8.20 0.70
N THR A 20 -2.56 9.45 0.83
CA THR A 20 -3.12 10.66 0.20
C THR A 20 -2.05 11.58 -0.42
N MET A 21 -0.78 11.20 -0.46
CA MET A 21 0.33 12.15 -0.71
C MET A 21 0.57 12.53 -2.18
N PHE A 22 -0.21 12.05 -3.14
CA PHE A 22 0.06 12.30 -4.55
C PHE A 22 -0.71 13.52 -5.07
N LEU A 23 -0.20 14.71 -4.75
CA LEU A 23 -0.75 16.00 -5.20
C LEU A 23 -0.05 16.51 -6.46
N ARG A 24 -0.81 17.17 -7.33
CA ARG A 24 -0.33 17.87 -8.52
C ARG A 24 -1.03 19.22 -8.65
N ARG A 25 -0.29 20.27 -9.02
CA ARG A 25 -0.88 21.56 -9.37
C ARG A 25 -1.05 21.64 -10.88
N ALA A 26 -2.26 21.98 -11.34
CA ALA A 26 -2.53 22.17 -12.76
C ALA A 26 -1.74 23.40 -13.28
N VAL A 27 -0.90 23.19 -14.29
CA VAL A 27 -0.08 24.26 -14.89
C VAL A 27 -0.82 25.04 -15.99
N ARG A 28 -1.94 24.48 -16.46
CA ARG A 28 -2.84 25.02 -17.47
C ARG A 28 -4.24 24.47 -17.25
N ASP A 29 -5.24 25.09 -17.86
CA ASP A 29 -6.60 24.56 -17.89
C ASP A 29 -6.62 23.20 -18.61
N VAL A 30 -7.35 22.25 -18.06
CA VAL A 30 -7.49 20.89 -18.59
C VAL A 30 -8.82 20.28 -18.16
N THR A 31 -9.40 19.41 -18.99
CA THR A 31 -10.57 18.61 -18.62
C THR A 31 -10.11 17.18 -18.32
N ILE A 32 -10.45 16.67 -17.13
CA ILE A 32 -10.14 15.30 -16.70
C ILE A 32 -11.45 14.55 -16.49
N ALA A 33 -11.68 13.47 -17.23
CA ALA A 33 -12.91 12.67 -17.14
C ALA A 33 -14.20 13.52 -17.24
N GLY A 34 -14.19 14.54 -18.11
CA GLY A 34 -15.31 15.49 -18.27
C GLY A 34 -15.38 16.61 -17.23
N LEU A 35 -14.52 16.61 -16.21
CA LEU A 35 -14.46 17.63 -15.17
C LEU A 35 -13.43 18.72 -15.50
N PRO A 36 -13.78 20.01 -15.45
CA PRO A 36 -12.83 21.09 -15.66
C PRO A 36 -11.90 21.23 -14.45
N VAL A 37 -10.60 21.33 -14.72
CA VAL A 37 -9.54 21.65 -13.76
C VAL A 37 -8.82 22.89 -14.25
N ARG A 38 -8.89 23.98 -13.48
CA ARG A 38 -8.33 25.27 -13.85
C ARG A 38 -6.84 25.33 -13.52
N ARG A 39 -6.10 26.15 -14.26
CA ARG A 39 -4.72 26.49 -13.92
C ARG A 39 -4.65 26.96 -12.47
N GLY A 40 -3.77 26.34 -11.70
CA GLY A 40 -3.57 26.63 -10.29
C GLY A 40 -4.27 25.67 -9.34
N ASP A 41 -5.30 24.93 -9.79
CA ASP A 41 -6.00 23.93 -8.98
C ASP A 41 -5.05 22.82 -8.53
N VAL A 42 -5.32 22.26 -7.35
CA VAL A 42 -4.60 21.10 -6.82
C VAL A 42 -5.45 19.85 -7.02
N VAL A 43 -4.92 18.90 -7.78
CA VAL A 43 -5.50 17.57 -7.99
C VAL A 43 -4.76 16.59 -7.10
N GLN A 44 -5.51 15.77 -6.39
CA GLN A 44 -4.99 14.73 -5.51
C GLN A 44 -5.38 13.36 -6.05
N VAL A 45 -4.40 12.47 -6.18
CA VAL A 45 -4.61 11.05 -6.49
C VAL A 45 -4.43 10.26 -5.20
N VAL A 46 -5.43 9.46 -4.83
CA VAL A 46 -5.53 8.90 -3.48
C VAL A 46 -5.46 7.37 -3.54
N PRO A 47 -4.28 6.75 -3.29
CA PRO A 47 -4.13 5.29 -3.25
C PRO A 47 -5.14 4.61 -2.33
N TRP A 48 -5.43 5.23 -1.17
CA TRP A 48 -6.38 4.69 -0.21
C TRP A 48 -7.73 4.35 -0.82
N ILE A 49 -8.22 5.22 -1.71
CA ILE A 49 -9.53 5.09 -2.37
C ILE A 49 -9.39 4.17 -3.58
N THR A 50 -8.46 4.44 -4.49
CA THR A 50 -8.36 3.69 -5.76
C THR A 50 -8.03 2.21 -5.54
N GLN A 51 -7.19 1.91 -4.55
CA GLN A 51 -6.78 0.54 -4.23
C GLN A 51 -7.87 -0.26 -3.46
N ARG A 52 -8.97 0.39 -3.10
CA ARG A 52 -10.19 -0.20 -2.51
C ARG A 52 -11.37 -0.20 -3.47
N ASP A 53 -11.15 0.18 -4.72
CA ASP A 53 -12.22 0.22 -5.70
C ASP A 53 -12.57 -1.20 -6.16
N ALA A 54 -13.82 -1.62 -5.92
CA ALA A 54 -14.32 -2.94 -6.27
C ALA A 54 -14.30 -3.21 -7.79
N ARG A 55 -14.23 -2.17 -8.63
CA ARG A 55 -14.04 -2.31 -10.09
C ARG A 55 -12.70 -2.97 -10.44
N TRP A 56 -11.69 -2.82 -9.58
CA TRP A 56 -10.33 -3.32 -9.81
C TRP A 56 -9.92 -4.41 -8.81
N PHE A 57 -10.49 -4.39 -7.60
CA PHE A 57 -10.17 -5.34 -6.54
C PHE A 57 -11.45 -5.98 -5.98
N PRO A 58 -11.82 -7.19 -6.42
CA PRO A 58 -12.93 -7.93 -5.83
C PRO A 58 -12.72 -8.15 -4.33
N ASN A 59 -13.78 -7.94 -3.55
CA ASN A 59 -13.76 -7.91 -2.08
C ASN A 59 -12.64 -6.98 -1.55
N PRO A 60 -12.70 -5.67 -1.85
CA PRO A 60 -11.56 -4.77 -1.68
C PRO A 60 -11.10 -4.60 -0.23
N GLU A 61 -11.98 -4.79 0.75
CA GLU A 61 -11.62 -4.70 2.17
C GLU A 61 -11.00 -6.01 2.71
N SER A 62 -11.09 -7.11 1.96
CA SER A 62 -10.49 -8.39 2.36
C SER A 62 -8.98 -8.38 2.13
N PHE A 63 -8.25 -8.95 3.07
CA PHE A 63 -6.83 -9.24 2.91
C PHE A 63 -6.65 -10.59 2.20
N ASP A 64 -6.30 -10.58 0.91
CA ASP A 64 -5.98 -11.79 0.15
C ASP A 64 -4.67 -11.64 -0.63
N PRO A 65 -3.53 -12.14 -0.11
CA PRO A 65 -2.25 -12.17 -0.80
C PRO A 65 -2.26 -12.91 -2.15
N ARG A 66 -3.19 -13.87 -2.33
CA ARG A 66 -3.20 -14.73 -3.51
C ARG A 66 -3.67 -14.00 -4.77
N ARG A 67 -4.36 -12.86 -4.64
CA ARG A 67 -4.76 -12.02 -5.78
C ARG A 67 -3.59 -11.51 -6.61
N TRP A 68 -2.37 -11.58 -6.06
CA TRP A 68 -1.12 -11.12 -6.68
C TRP A 68 -0.33 -12.26 -7.32
N LEU A 69 -0.82 -13.50 -7.25
CA LEU A 69 -0.21 -14.65 -7.90
C LEU A 69 -0.54 -14.68 -9.40
N ASP A 70 -1.70 -14.13 -9.76
CA ASP A 70 -2.09 -13.91 -11.15
C ASP A 70 -1.54 -12.57 -11.65
N SER A 71 -1.13 -12.53 -12.91
CA SER A 71 -0.27 -11.46 -13.44
C SER A 71 -1.00 -10.25 -14.05
N ASP A 72 -2.33 -10.19 -14.01
CA ASP A 72 -3.06 -9.13 -14.72
C ASP A 72 -3.73 -8.13 -13.77
N HIS A 73 -3.16 -6.92 -13.71
CA HIS A 73 -3.78 -5.79 -13.05
C HIS A 73 -3.80 -4.60 -14.00
N GLN A 74 -4.96 -3.95 -14.06
CA GLN A 74 -5.13 -2.73 -14.83
C GLN A 74 -4.08 -1.68 -14.40
N PRO A 75 -3.34 -1.07 -15.34
CA PRO A 75 -2.36 -0.03 -15.01
C PRO A 75 -2.97 1.09 -14.17
N PHE A 76 -2.17 1.67 -13.26
CA PHE A 76 -2.59 2.76 -12.37
C PHE A 76 -3.71 2.42 -11.37
N THR A 77 -4.02 1.14 -11.12
CA THR A 77 -4.95 0.72 -10.06
C THR A 77 -4.25 0.32 -8.76
N TYR A 78 -2.98 -0.06 -8.83
CA TYR A 78 -2.09 -0.32 -7.70
C TYR A 78 -0.86 0.59 -7.80
N PHE A 79 -0.70 1.54 -6.87
CA PHE A 79 0.35 2.55 -6.92
C PHE A 79 0.74 3.06 -5.51
N PRO A 80 1.08 2.19 -4.55
CA PRO A 80 1.43 2.62 -3.20
C PRO A 80 2.75 3.43 -3.15
N PHE A 81 3.56 3.33 -4.21
CA PHE A 81 4.80 4.09 -4.43
C PHE A 81 4.64 5.22 -5.46
N GLY A 82 3.41 5.54 -5.86
CA GLY A 82 3.12 6.41 -7.00
C GLY A 82 3.24 5.67 -8.33
N ALA A 83 3.16 6.42 -9.43
CA ALA A 83 3.24 5.88 -10.77
C ALA A 83 3.76 6.92 -11.78
N GLY A 84 4.16 6.43 -12.96
CA GLY A 84 4.65 7.27 -14.05
C GLY A 84 6.03 7.91 -13.78
N PRO A 85 6.35 9.05 -14.40
CA PRO A 85 7.68 9.67 -14.34
C PRO A 85 8.16 10.11 -12.96
N ARG A 86 7.27 10.12 -11.96
CA ARG A 86 7.55 10.52 -10.56
C ARG A 86 7.30 9.37 -9.59
N VAL A 87 7.35 8.12 -10.06
CA VAL A 87 7.30 6.93 -9.19
C VAL A 87 8.48 6.94 -8.21
N CYS A 88 8.26 6.39 -7.01
CA CYS A 88 9.30 6.31 -6.00
C CYS A 88 10.53 5.57 -6.53
N ILE A 89 11.67 6.24 -6.58
CA ILE A 89 12.96 5.64 -6.96
C ILE A 89 13.38 4.51 -6.01
N GLY A 90 12.92 4.56 -4.75
CA GLY A 90 13.18 3.56 -3.73
C GLY A 90 12.25 2.35 -3.76
N GLN A 91 11.31 2.25 -4.71
CA GLN A 91 10.32 1.16 -4.74
C GLN A 91 10.97 -0.23 -4.74
N THR A 92 11.93 -0.47 -5.63
CA THR A 92 12.60 -1.77 -5.74
C THR A 92 13.38 -2.10 -4.47
N PHE A 93 14.10 -1.12 -3.92
CA PHE A 93 14.86 -1.28 -2.68
C PHE A 93 13.94 -1.58 -1.49
N GLY A 94 12.89 -0.79 -1.28
CA GLY A 94 11.98 -0.96 -0.15
C GLY A 94 11.22 -2.28 -0.19
N LEU A 95 10.80 -2.74 -1.38
CA LEU A 95 10.17 -4.05 -1.55
C LEU A 95 11.14 -5.20 -1.25
N MET A 96 12.41 -5.06 -1.66
CA MET A 96 13.45 -6.04 -1.33
C MET A 96 13.72 -6.08 0.17
N GLU A 97 13.95 -4.92 0.79
CA GLU A 97 14.25 -4.77 2.22
C GLU A 97 13.14 -5.36 3.08
N VAL A 98 11.87 -4.98 2.85
CA VAL A 98 10.75 -5.48 3.65
C VAL A 98 10.55 -6.99 3.47
N SER A 99 10.77 -7.51 2.26
CA SER A 99 10.66 -8.95 2.00
C SER A 99 11.74 -9.73 2.76
N ILE A 100 12.99 -9.26 2.73
CA ILE A 100 14.09 -9.88 3.47
C ILE A 100 13.83 -9.80 4.98
N ALA A 101 13.42 -8.63 5.49
CA ALA A 101 13.14 -8.43 6.90
C ALA A 101 12.04 -9.40 7.39
N ILE A 102 10.91 -9.47 6.69
CA ILE A 102 9.81 -10.38 7.04
C ILE A 102 10.30 -11.82 6.97
N ALA A 103 10.92 -12.26 5.87
CA ALA A 103 11.40 -13.63 5.70
C ALA A 103 12.38 -14.05 6.81
N THR A 104 13.27 -13.14 7.22
CA THR A 104 14.26 -13.38 8.26
C THR A 104 13.62 -13.54 9.63
N VAL A 105 12.69 -12.63 9.97
CA VAL A 105 12.00 -12.65 11.26
C VAL A 105 11.11 -13.88 11.37
N VAL A 106 10.23 -14.13 10.41
CA VAL A 106 9.24 -15.23 10.50
C VAL A 106 9.86 -16.63 10.39
N ARG A 107 11.07 -16.74 9.84
CA ARG A 107 11.84 -18.00 9.83
C ARG A 107 12.26 -18.43 11.23
N THR A 108 12.50 -17.47 12.12
CA THR A 108 13.10 -17.74 13.44
C THR A 108 12.15 -17.43 14.59
N TRP A 109 11.18 -16.54 14.38
CA TRP A 109 10.31 -16.01 15.41
C TRP A 109 8.84 -16.10 14.98
N THR A 110 8.01 -16.58 15.90
CA THR A 110 6.56 -16.59 15.76
C THR A 110 5.96 -15.39 16.50
N PRO A 111 5.21 -14.52 15.82
CA PRO A 111 4.52 -13.40 16.46
C PRO A 111 3.25 -13.84 17.19
N HIS A 112 3.03 -13.26 18.36
CA HIS A 112 1.81 -13.37 19.15
C HIS A 112 1.26 -11.95 19.38
N PRO A 113 0.21 -11.53 18.66
CA PRO A 113 -0.40 -10.22 18.85
C PRO A 113 -0.91 -10.05 20.29
N GLU A 114 -0.57 -8.93 20.93
CA GLU A 114 -1.10 -8.55 22.25
C GLU A 114 -2.02 -7.33 22.18
N SER A 115 -2.01 -6.62 21.04
CA SER A 115 -2.95 -5.54 20.75
C SER A 115 -4.14 -6.05 19.92
N ALA A 116 -5.27 -5.33 20.00
CA ALA A 116 -6.37 -5.49 19.06
C ALA A 116 -5.95 -5.19 17.61
N ASP A 117 -6.85 -5.47 16.67
CA ASP A 117 -6.61 -5.18 15.25
C ASP A 117 -6.24 -3.69 15.05
N PRO A 118 -5.24 -3.40 14.19
CA PRO A 118 -4.73 -2.06 14.02
C PRO A 118 -5.80 -1.14 13.44
N VAL A 119 -6.07 -0.03 14.14
CA VAL A 119 -6.88 1.07 13.61
C VAL A 119 -5.97 2.04 12.87
N PRO A 120 -6.19 2.31 11.57
CA PRO A 120 -5.38 3.28 10.83
C PRO A 120 -5.52 4.70 11.41
N GLU A 121 -4.40 5.37 11.61
CA GLU A 121 -4.29 6.76 12.01
C GLU A 121 -3.71 7.58 10.86
N ALA A 122 -4.52 8.53 10.37
CA ALA A 122 -4.14 9.48 9.35
C ALA A 122 -3.20 10.55 9.92
N ARG A 123 -1.88 10.32 9.82
CA ARG A 123 -0.85 11.34 10.04
C ARG A 123 -0.25 11.75 8.70
N PHE A 124 0.96 12.35 8.72
CA PHE A 124 1.74 12.52 7.50
C PHE A 124 1.84 11.18 6.77
N SER A 125 2.45 10.15 7.36
CA SER A 125 2.32 8.77 6.90
C SER A 125 1.18 8.05 7.62
N LEU A 126 0.54 7.08 6.95
CA LEU A 126 -0.41 6.18 7.60
C LEU A 126 0.31 5.34 8.66
N ARG A 127 -0.27 5.22 9.86
CA ARG A 127 0.30 4.44 10.98
C ARG A 127 -0.81 3.72 11.75
N PRO A 128 -0.51 2.61 12.45
CA PRO A 128 -1.46 2.04 13.40
C PRO A 128 -1.59 2.94 14.65
N ARG A 129 -2.82 3.30 15.02
CA ARG A 129 -3.11 4.07 16.23
C ARG A 129 -2.69 3.25 17.45
N GLY A 130 -1.87 3.84 18.33
CA GLY A 130 -1.40 3.17 19.54
C GLY A 130 -0.31 2.11 19.32
N GLY A 131 0.19 1.96 18.08
CA GLY A 131 1.22 0.99 17.74
C GLY A 131 0.71 -0.45 17.59
N LEU A 132 1.66 -1.39 17.45
CA LEU A 132 1.39 -2.82 17.32
C LEU A 132 2.21 -3.56 18.38
N ARG A 133 1.59 -3.90 19.50
CA ARG A 133 2.27 -4.66 20.56
C ARG A 133 2.22 -6.14 20.20
N GLN A 134 3.40 -6.76 20.14
CA GLN A 134 3.55 -8.17 19.82
C GLN A 134 4.59 -8.81 20.74
N ARG A 135 4.26 -10.00 21.24
CA ARG A 135 5.22 -10.89 21.88
C ARG A 135 5.75 -11.86 20.84
N TRP A 136 7.04 -12.17 20.89
CA TRP A 136 7.67 -13.08 19.93
C TRP A 136 8.26 -14.27 20.67
N THR A 137 8.03 -15.47 20.15
CA THR A 137 8.67 -16.70 20.63
C THR A 137 9.58 -17.22 19.55
N ARG A 138 10.78 -17.69 19.92
CA ARG A 138 11.66 -18.35 18.95
C ARG A 138 11.02 -19.65 18.51
N ALA A 139 10.95 -19.90 17.21
CA ALA A 139 10.59 -21.20 16.67
C ALA A 139 11.67 -22.18 17.13
N VAL A 140 11.28 -23.15 17.96
CA VAL A 140 12.16 -24.26 18.36
C VAL A 140 12.22 -25.21 17.16
N ASP A 141 13.43 -25.66 16.80
CA ASP A 141 13.63 -26.69 15.77
C ASP A 141 12.81 -27.96 16.06
#